data_AF-A0AAV4CFS1-F1
#
_entry.id   AF-A0AAV4CFS1-F1
#
_cell.length_a   1.000
_cell.length_b   1.000
_cell.length_c   1.000
_cell.angle_alpha   90.00
_cell.angle_beta   90.00
_cell.angle_gamma   90.00
#
_symmetry.space_group_name_H-M   'P 1'
#
loop_
_entity.id
_entity.type
_entity.pdbx_description
1 polymer ?
#
loop_
_entity_poly.entity_id
_entity_poly.type
_entity_poly.pdbx_seq_one_letter_code
_entity_poly.pdbx_strand_id
1 'polypeptide(L)'
;METEDLKNQFQELQAQQQKKLLERRRKKEQANKNENQSREKSAGKFGVNDDLNLKLSEPPSKGFSYLSEELVEHLNDQIRAMKDENGRLYKLLSERDFEIRQLKKKAEDYKTSLPQDSVTNETAATKIIELSKKVRELTSEKESEKTKCRQLQRKIQELQSQPLPSEAPSTMGSMISLRSQVSDSQSENPSAADMKALQDRLKQAEAKVTDFRNQCLSLRQELKVANKVLSQEIGENVNMQSLLNETSNWRGRAQQIIALQQKVDELKVQLESQTDGMDSTMGPNEKGKNRQEKRYREELKRLDRERKEAQELISEVFDSNNAVIVSKIQSSLFVIFAFMSHLFGAKQAGGLRRKDLPKESEHEEAADSIEKDELLTKLEIQLDEINALKAALQRTIKAKDEDMKVYSSTLDQTKQVFLQALRQMKDKQLSDQGL
;
A
#
# COMPACT_ATOMS: atom_id res chain seq x y z
N MET A 1 15.93 2.78 25.36
CA MET A 1 16.54 1.44 25.47
C MET A 1 16.39 0.69 24.16
N GLU A 2 15.17 0.55 23.62
CA GLU A 2 14.94 -0.14 22.34
C GLU A 2 15.71 0.43 21.13
N THR A 3 15.96 1.75 21.08
CA THR A 3 16.74 2.38 20.00
C THR A 3 18.23 2.06 20.04
N GLU A 4 18.80 1.90 21.23
CA GLU A 4 20.20 1.46 21.42
C GLU A 4 20.33 -0.02 21.11
N ASP A 5 19.36 -0.84 21.51
CA ASP A 5 19.35 -2.28 21.21
C ASP A 5 19.23 -2.55 19.70
N LEU A 6 18.39 -1.79 18.99
CA LEU A 6 18.26 -1.92 17.53
C LEU A 6 19.52 -1.46 16.78
N LYS A 7 20.19 -0.42 17.29
CA LYS A 7 21.46 0.08 16.75
C LYS A 7 22.58 -0.93 16.98
N ASN A 8 22.62 -1.55 18.17
CA ASN A 8 23.56 -2.61 18.50
C ASN A 8 23.32 -3.87 17.64
N GLN A 9 22.05 -4.27 17.45
CA GLN A 9 21.70 -5.39 16.56
C GLN A 9 22.08 -5.11 15.09
N PHE A 10 21.87 -3.87 14.61
CA PHE A 10 22.27 -3.48 13.26
C PHE A 10 23.79 -3.46 13.10
N GLN A 11 24.51 -2.96 14.10
CA GLN A 11 25.97 -2.94 14.13
C GLN A 11 26.56 -4.37 14.20
N GLU A 12 25.93 -5.26 14.96
CA GLU A 12 26.31 -6.68 15.04
C GLU A 12 26.02 -7.43 13.73
N LEU A 13 24.89 -7.14 13.07
CA LEU A 13 24.57 -7.67 11.74
C LEU A 13 25.59 -7.19 10.69
N GLN A 14 25.97 -5.91 10.74
CA GLN A 14 26.96 -5.33 9.84
C GLN A 14 28.36 -5.94 10.08
N ALA A 15 28.73 -6.16 11.35
CA ALA A 15 29.96 -6.86 11.72
C ALA A 15 29.95 -8.33 11.25
N GLN A 16 28.82 -9.04 11.37
CA GLN A 16 28.68 -10.41 10.87
C GLN A 16 28.82 -10.49 9.34
N GLN A 17 28.26 -9.53 8.60
CA GLN A 17 28.42 -9.47 7.14
C GLN A 17 29.88 -9.22 6.76
N GLN A 18 30.57 -8.28 7.42
CA GLN A 18 31.99 -8.03 7.19
C GLN A 18 32.84 -9.26 7.52
N LYS A 19 32.55 -9.97 8.62
CA LYS A 19 33.24 -11.21 9.01
C LYS A 19 33.04 -12.32 7.97
N LYS A 20 31.82 -12.50 7.45
CA LYS A 20 31.54 -13.46 6.36
C LYS A 20 32.29 -13.10 5.08
N LEU A 21 32.40 -11.82 4.75
CA LEU A 21 33.14 -11.36 3.58
C LEU A 21 34.65 -11.65 3.74
N LEU A 22 35.19 -11.39 4.93
CA LEU A 22 36.59 -11.63 5.27
C LEU A 22 36.91 -13.12 5.27
N GLU A 23 36.02 -13.98 5.78
CA GLU A 23 36.17 -15.43 5.69
C GLU A 23 36.12 -15.92 4.24
N ARG A 24 35.22 -15.39 3.41
CA ARG A 24 35.20 -15.72 1.97
C ARG A 24 36.50 -15.30 1.29
N ARG A 25 37.06 -14.14 1.63
CA ARG A 25 38.36 -13.68 1.13
C ARG A 25 39.50 -14.57 1.62
N ARG A 26 39.51 -14.95 2.90
CA ARG A 26 40.51 -15.86 3.48
C ARG A 26 40.43 -17.26 2.88
N LYS A 27 39.22 -17.78 2.61
CA LYS A 27 39.03 -19.05 1.90
C LYS A 27 39.52 -18.97 0.45
N LYS A 28 39.30 -17.85 -0.25
CA LYS A 28 39.88 -17.61 -1.59
C LYS A 28 41.41 -17.50 -1.55
N GLU A 29 41.97 -16.82 -0.57
CA GLU A 29 43.43 -16.73 -0.39
C GLU A 29 44.07 -18.07 0.01
N GLN A 30 43.36 -18.90 0.80
CA GLN A 30 43.79 -20.27 1.12
C GLN A 30 43.66 -21.21 -0.10
N ALA A 31 42.61 -21.05 -0.91
CA ALA A 31 42.49 -21.77 -2.17
C ALA A 31 43.62 -21.40 -3.13
N ASN A 32 43.92 -20.11 -3.30
CA ASN A 32 45.05 -19.63 -4.11
C ASN A 32 46.41 -20.02 -3.53
N LYS A 33 46.57 -20.10 -2.20
CA LYS A 33 47.81 -20.61 -1.58
C LYS A 33 47.98 -22.11 -1.76
N ASN A 34 46.90 -22.89 -1.75
CA ASN A 34 46.96 -24.32 -2.04
C ASN A 34 47.23 -24.57 -3.54
N GLU A 35 46.73 -23.71 -4.42
CA GLU A 35 47.00 -23.72 -5.86
C GLU A 35 48.45 -23.27 -6.18
N ASN A 36 48.98 -22.29 -5.44
CA ASN A 36 50.39 -21.89 -5.54
C ASN A 36 51.35 -22.89 -4.87
N GLN A 37 50.97 -23.57 -3.78
CA GLN A 37 51.80 -24.64 -3.18
C GLN A 37 51.84 -25.92 -4.05
N SER A 38 50.80 -26.17 -4.84
CA SER A 38 50.80 -27.25 -5.85
C SER A 38 51.61 -26.86 -7.10
N ARG A 39 51.73 -25.56 -7.42
CA ARG A 39 52.69 -25.03 -8.41
C ARG A 39 54.13 -24.92 -7.90
N GLU A 40 54.37 -24.58 -6.63
CA GLU A 40 55.72 -24.50 -6.06
C GLU A 40 56.34 -25.88 -5.83
N LYS A 41 55.53 -26.93 -5.57
CA LYS A 41 56.00 -28.33 -5.56
C LYS A 41 56.34 -28.87 -6.96
N SER A 42 55.90 -28.22 -8.04
CA SER A 42 56.31 -28.54 -9.42
C SER A 42 57.35 -27.57 -10.01
N ALA A 43 57.63 -26.44 -9.33
CA ALA A 43 58.63 -25.45 -9.74
C ALA A 43 60.03 -25.66 -9.12
N GLY A 44 60.26 -26.77 -8.41
CA GLY A 44 61.52 -27.08 -7.73
C GLY A 44 62.59 -27.81 -8.56
N LYS A 45 62.53 -27.81 -9.90
CA LYS A 45 63.56 -28.47 -10.72
C LYS A 45 63.79 -27.85 -12.09
N PHE A 46 64.05 -26.54 -12.12
CA PHE A 46 64.77 -25.90 -13.24
C PHE A 46 65.73 -24.84 -12.69
N GLY A 47 66.68 -25.32 -11.88
CA GLY A 47 67.89 -24.60 -11.54
C GLY A 47 69.04 -25.51 -11.94
N VAL A 48 69.66 -25.22 -13.08
CA VAL A 48 70.88 -25.89 -13.51
C VAL A 48 71.98 -25.49 -12.53
N ASN A 49 72.41 -26.43 -11.67
CA ASN A 49 73.74 -26.41 -11.09
C ASN A 49 74.57 -27.40 -11.90
N ASP A 50 75.46 -26.84 -12.71
CA ASP A 50 76.18 -27.49 -13.80
C ASP A 50 77.50 -28.12 -13.30
N ASP A 51 77.42 -29.02 -12.33
CA ASP A 51 78.63 -29.64 -11.74
C ASP A 51 78.39 -31.09 -11.31
N LEU A 52 78.09 -31.98 -12.27
CA LEU A 52 78.21 -33.43 -12.04
C LEU A 52 78.76 -34.11 -13.30
N ASN A 53 80.07 -34.42 -13.24
CA ASN A 53 80.79 -35.33 -14.13
C ASN A 53 80.02 -36.64 -14.39
N LEU A 54 79.21 -36.70 -15.44
CA LEU A 54 78.49 -37.90 -15.87
C LEU A 54 79.13 -38.47 -17.15
N LYS A 55 79.87 -39.56 -16.98
CA LYS A 55 80.29 -40.44 -18.08
C LYS A 55 79.04 -41.05 -18.74
N LEU A 56 79.01 -41.04 -20.06
CA LEU A 56 78.01 -41.72 -20.88
C LEU A 56 78.03 -43.22 -20.57
N SER A 57 77.01 -43.72 -19.89
CA SER A 57 76.71 -45.15 -19.82
C SER A 57 75.58 -45.48 -20.80
N GLU A 58 75.74 -46.62 -21.46
CA GLU A 58 74.90 -47.26 -22.48
C GLU A 58 73.38 -47.25 -22.19
N PRO A 59 72.54 -47.34 -23.24
CA PRO A 59 71.11 -47.09 -23.12
C PRO A 59 70.43 -48.18 -22.28
N PRO A 60 69.75 -47.85 -21.17
CA PRO A 60 68.93 -48.83 -20.49
C PRO A 60 67.65 -49.06 -21.29
N SER A 61 67.56 -50.27 -21.82
CA SER A 61 66.39 -51.16 -21.72
C SER A 61 65.02 -50.53 -22.03
N LYS A 62 64.49 -50.88 -23.20
CA LYS A 62 63.06 -50.87 -23.53
C LYS A 62 62.23 -51.44 -22.36
N GLY A 63 61.67 -50.56 -21.55
CA GLY A 63 60.86 -50.93 -20.40
C GLY A 63 59.89 -49.81 -20.07
N PHE A 64 58.64 -49.98 -20.50
CA PHE A 64 57.45 -49.29 -19.99
C PHE A 64 57.38 -47.76 -20.17
N SER A 65 57.38 -47.28 -21.41
CA SER A 65 56.92 -45.92 -21.72
C SER A 65 56.14 -45.87 -23.04
N TYR A 66 55.00 -46.56 -23.07
CA TYR A 66 53.99 -46.39 -24.12
C TYR A 66 52.69 -46.00 -23.43
N LEU A 67 52.55 -44.72 -23.05
CA LEU A 67 51.24 -44.10 -23.29
C LEU A 67 51.01 -44.29 -24.79
N SER A 68 50.01 -45.10 -25.16
CA SER A 68 49.76 -45.44 -26.57
C SER A 68 49.87 -44.15 -27.38
N GLU A 69 50.69 -44.14 -28.43
CA GLU A 69 50.88 -42.95 -29.27
C GLU A 69 49.53 -42.40 -29.74
N GLU A 70 48.57 -43.30 -29.95
CA GLU A 70 47.15 -43.03 -30.21
C GLU A 70 46.43 -42.25 -29.10
N LEU A 71 46.70 -42.53 -27.81
CA LEU A 71 46.12 -41.79 -26.69
C LEU A 71 46.73 -40.38 -26.59
N VAL A 72 48.03 -40.25 -26.86
CA VAL A 72 48.70 -38.95 -26.90
C VAL A 72 48.18 -38.11 -28.06
N GLU A 73 47.98 -38.72 -29.23
CA GLU A 73 47.36 -38.09 -30.40
C GLU A 73 45.91 -37.67 -30.11
N HIS A 74 45.10 -38.56 -29.53
CA HIS A 74 43.71 -38.24 -29.14
C HIS A 74 43.64 -37.11 -28.09
N LEU A 75 44.51 -37.10 -27.08
CA LEU A 75 44.56 -36.01 -26.09
C LEU A 75 45.01 -34.70 -26.74
N ASN A 76 45.97 -34.73 -27.67
CA ASN A 76 46.40 -33.54 -28.40
C ASN A 76 45.29 -32.99 -29.31
N ASP A 77 44.55 -33.87 -29.98
CA ASP A 77 43.38 -33.49 -30.79
C ASP A 77 42.27 -32.90 -29.92
N GLN A 78 42.01 -33.49 -28.74
CA GLN A 78 41.07 -32.93 -27.78
C GLN A 78 41.52 -31.56 -27.28
N ILE A 79 42.82 -31.38 -26.99
CA ILE A 79 43.38 -30.08 -26.62
C ILE A 79 43.23 -29.07 -27.76
N ARG A 80 43.46 -29.47 -29.01
CA ARG A 80 43.27 -28.62 -30.18
C ARG A 80 41.80 -28.22 -30.35
N ALA A 81 40.88 -29.19 -30.33
CA ALA A 81 39.44 -28.93 -30.43
C ALA A 81 38.93 -28.01 -29.31
N MET A 82 39.39 -28.22 -28.07
CA MET A 82 39.04 -27.35 -26.94
C MET A 82 39.63 -25.94 -27.08
N LYS A 83 40.84 -25.80 -27.66
CA LYS A 83 41.43 -24.48 -27.96
C LYS A 83 40.65 -23.76 -29.07
N ASP A 84 40.24 -24.48 -30.11
CA ASP A 84 39.46 -23.92 -31.21
C ASP A 84 38.07 -23.49 -30.73
N GLU A 85 37.40 -24.30 -29.89
CA GLU A 85 36.13 -23.94 -29.28
C GLU A 85 36.26 -22.74 -28.34
N ASN A 86 37.29 -22.70 -27.49
CA ASN A 86 37.58 -21.52 -26.67
C ASN A 86 37.80 -20.28 -27.54
N GLY A 87 38.52 -20.39 -28.66
CA GLY A 87 38.71 -19.31 -29.62
C GLY A 87 37.39 -18.83 -30.23
N ARG A 88 36.50 -19.77 -30.61
CA ARG A 88 35.16 -19.47 -31.11
C ARG A 88 34.30 -18.76 -30.06
N LEU A 89 34.35 -19.20 -28.81
CA LEU A 89 33.62 -18.59 -27.69
C LEU A 89 34.12 -17.17 -27.41
N TYR A 90 35.44 -16.92 -27.42
CA TYR A 90 35.98 -15.57 -27.27
C TYR A 90 35.53 -14.64 -28.39
N LYS A 91 35.50 -15.13 -29.64
CA LYS A 91 34.99 -14.35 -30.77
C LYS A 91 33.52 -14.00 -30.59
N LEU A 92 32.67 -14.99 -30.24
CA LEU A 92 31.25 -14.76 -29.99
C LEU A 92 31.03 -13.79 -28.83
N LEU A 93 31.79 -13.92 -27.74
CA LEU A 93 31.74 -12.99 -26.60
C LEU A 93 32.06 -11.56 -27.05
N SER A 94 33.12 -11.38 -27.87
CA SER A 94 33.49 -10.07 -28.40
C SER A 94 32.41 -9.45 -29.30
N GLU A 95 31.71 -10.29 -30.10
CA GLU A 95 30.58 -9.87 -30.92
C GLU A 95 29.40 -9.41 -30.05
N ARG A 96 29.07 -10.16 -28.99
CA ARG A 96 28.00 -9.79 -28.04
C ARG A 96 28.35 -8.54 -27.23
N ASP A 97 29.59 -8.38 -26.80
CA ASP A 97 30.06 -7.18 -26.11
C ASP A 97 30.01 -5.95 -27.03
N PHE A 98 30.24 -6.13 -28.33
CA PHE A 98 30.07 -5.07 -29.31
C PHE A 98 28.58 -4.71 -29.52
N GLU A 99 27.70 -5.72 -29.60
CA GLU A 99 26.25 -5.52 -29.68
C GLU A 99 25.72 -4.78 -28.44
N ILE A 100 26.13 -5.20 -27.24
CA ILE A 100 25.78 -4.52 -25.98
C ILE A 100 26.26 -3.07 -26.00
N ARG A 101 27.48 -2.79 -26.47
CA ARG A 101 27.98 -1.42 -26.60
C ARG A 101 27.15 -0.59 -27.58
N GLN A 102 26.77 -1.16 -28.72
CA GLN A 102 25.90 -0.46 -29.66
C GLN A 102 24.51 -0.19 -29.08
N LEU A 103 23.91 -1.15 -28.38
CA LEU A 103 22.60 -0.97 -27.75
C LEU A 103 22.65 0.07 -26.63
N LYS A 104 23.70 0.06 -25.81
CA LYS A 104 23.93 1.10 -24.80
C LYS A 104 24.10 2.48 -25.43
N LYS A 105 24.87 2.58 -26.52
CA LYS A 105 25.02 3.83 -27.26
C LYS A 105 23.68 4.29 -27.83
N LYS A 106 22.90 3.41 -28.46
CA LYS A 106 21.55 3.74 -28.95
C LYS A 106 20.62 4.18 -27.82
N ALA A 107 20.69 3.55 -26.64
CA ALA A 107 19.90 3.95 -25.48
C ALA A 107 20.32 5.33 -24.94
N GLU A 108 21.62 5.63 -24.88
CA GLU A 108 22.12 6.95 -24.49
C GLU A 108 21.79 8.02 -25.55
N ASP A 109 21.89 7.70 -26.84
CA ASP A 109 21.47 8.60 -27.92
C ASP A 109 19.96 8.84 -27.86
N TYR A 110 19.15 7.82 -27.54
CA TYR A 110 17.71 7.96 -27.32
C TYR A 110 17.44 8.86 -26.10
N LYS A 111 18.15 8.63 -25.00
CA LYS A 111 18.09 9.43 -23.76
C LYS A 111 18.55 10.88 -23.96
N THR A 112 19.49 11.12 -24.88
CA THR A 112 20.02 12.45 -25.21
C THR A 112 19.12 13.16 -26.25
N SER A 113 18.51 12.41 -27.16
CA SER A 113 17.58 12.92 -28.19
C SER A 113 16.18 13.19 -27.64
N LEU A 114 15.77 12.50 -26.57
CA LEU A 114 14.66 12.93 -25.72
C LEU A 114 15.21 14.00 -24.77
N PRO A 115 14.69 15.24 -24.77
CA PRO A 115 15.07 16.24 -23.77
C PRO A 115 14.55 15.78 -22.40
N GLN A 116 15.37 15.03 -21.66
CA GLN A 116 14.95 14.39 -20.42
C GLN A 116 14.91 15.33 -19.20
N ASP A 117 14.97 16.65 -19.39
CA ASP A 117 14.91 17.61 -18.27
C ASP A 117 14.15 18.92 -18.55
N SER A 118 13.46 19.10 -19.69
CA SER A 118 12.70 20.36 -19.89
C SER A 118 11.42 20.30 -20.73
N VAL A 119 11.02 19.13 -21.23
CA VAL A 119 9.69 18.96 -21.86
C VAL A 119 8.79 18.10 -20.95
N THR A 120 8.82 18.51 -19.68
CA THR A 120 7.74 18.49 -18.68
C THR A 120 6.55 17.57 -18.95
N ASN A 121 6.52 16.46 -18.19
CA ASN A 121 5.28 15.77 -17.81
C ASN A 121 4.20 16.76 -17.31
N GLU A 122 4.62 17.91 -16.78
CA GLU A 122 3.76 19.03 -16.37
C GLU A 122 3.10 19.76 -17.56
N THR A 123 3.78 19.95 -18.70
CA THR A 123 3.15 20.53 -19.91
C THR A 123 2.22 19.54 -20.59
N ALA A 124 2.56 18.25 -20.61
CA ALA A 124 1.64 17.21 -21.06
C ALA A 124 0.43 17.07 -20.11
N ALA A 125 0.64 17.08 -18.79
CA ALA A 125 -0.43 17.00 -17.80
C ALA A 125 -1.35 18.22 -17.85
N THR A 126 -0.81 19.44 -17.97
CA THR A 126 -1.62 20.66 -18.13
C THR A 126 -2.42 20.61 -19.43
N LYS A 127 -1.83 20.16 -20.54
CA LYS A 127 -2.57 20.00 -21.81
C LYS A 127 -3.66 18.92 -21.72
N ILE A 128 -3.40 17.81 -21.04
CA ILE A 128 -4.41 16.76 -20.78
C ILE A 128 -5.56 17.32 -19.95
N ILE A 129 -5.28 18.10 -18.92
CA ILE A 129 -6.30 18.74 -18.07
C ILE A 129 -7.09 19.78 -18.88
N GLU A 130 -6.41 20.61 -19.66
CA GLU A 130 -7.02 21.63 -20.52
C GLU A 130 -7.94 21.00 -21.57
N LEU A 131 -7.46 19.97 -22.28
CA LEU A 131 -8.26 19.21 -23.24
C LEU A 131 -9.43 18.50 -22.55
N SER A 132 -9.22 17.92 -21.37
CA SER A 132 -10.30 17.29 -20.59
C SER A 132 -11.36 18.30 -20.14
N LYS A 133 -10.95 19.51 -19.78
CA LYS A 133 -11.85 20.62 -19.45
C LYS A 133 -12.62 21.06 -20.68
N LYS A 134 -11.96 21.19 -21.83
CA LYS A 134 -12.61 21.54 -23.09
C LYS A 134 -13.61 20.48 -23.55
N VAL A 135 -13.30 19.20 -23.37
CA VAL A 135 -14.23 18.10 -23.66
C VAL A 135 -15.48 18.17 -22.78
N ARG A 136 -15.35 18.45 -21.47
CA ARG A 136 -16.52 18.65 -20.59
C ARG A 136 -17.36 19.86 -21.01
N GLU A 137 -16.71 20.97 -21.33
CA GLU A 137 -17.38 22.20 -21.78
C GLU A 137 -18.16 21.96 -23.08
N LEU A 138 -17.52 21.40 -24.12
CA LEU A 138 -18.18 21.07 -25.40
C LEU A 138 -19.30 20.04 -25.21
N THR A 139 -19.16 19.10 -24.28
CA THR A 139 -20.24 18.15 -23.95
C THR A 139 -21.44 18.88 -23.34
N SER A 140 -21.20 19.83 -22.43
CA SER A 140 -22.27 20.64 -21.83
C SER A 140 -22.95 21.56 -22.85
N GLU A 141 -22.20 22.19 -23.75
CA GLU A 141 -22.73 23.01 -24.84
C GLU A 141 -23.58 22.16 -25.78
N LYS A 142 -23.07 21.00 -26.23
CA LYS A 142 -23.80 20.05 -27.07
C LYS A 142 -25.12 19.61 -26.45
N GLU A 143 -25.14 19.32 -25.14
CA GLU A 143 -26.37 18.87 -24.46
C GLU A 143 -27.36 20.03 -24.26
N SER A 144 -26.87 21.24 -23.99
CA SER A 144 -27.70 22.44 -23.94
C SER A 144 -28.34 22.74 -25.31
N GLU A 145 -27.58 22.58 -26.40
CA GLU A 145 -28.05 22.84 -27.75
C GLU A 145 -29.03 21.75 -28.22
N LYS A 146 -28.77 20.47 -27.91
CA LYS A 146 -29.76 19.40 -28.09
C LYS A 146 -31.08 19.70 -27.38
N THR A 147 -31.00 20.25 -26.17
CA THR A 147 -32.20 20.61 -25.41
C THR A 147 -32.96 21.75 -26.10
N LYS A 148 -32.27 22.78 -26.59
CA LYS A 148 -32.88 23.85 -27.41
C LYS A 148 -33.48 23.31 -28.70
N CYS A 149 -32.78 22.45 -29.45
CA CYS A 149 -33.32 21.80 -30.63
C CYS A 149 -34.58 21.00 -30.32
N ARG A 150 -34.61 20.22 -29.23
CA ARG A 150 -35.82 19.49 -28.79
C ARG A 150 -36.96 20.43 -28.39
N GLN A 151 -36.66 21.59 -27.82
CA GLN A 151 -37.67 22.61 -27.48
C GLN A 151 -38.24 23.27 -28.74
N LEU A 152 -37.37 23.67 -29.68
CA LEU A 152 -37.77 24.21 -30.97
C LEU A 152 -38.57 23.20 -31.79
N GLN A 153 -38.16 21.93 -31.81
CA GLN A 153 -38.88 20.86 -32.48
C GLN A 153 -40.28 20.65 -31.87
N ARG A 154 -40.40 20.69 -30.53
CA ARG A 154 -41.70 20.66 -29.85
C ARG A 154 -42.55 21.87 -30.21
N LYS A 155 -41.97 23.07 -30.28
CA LYS A 155 -42.68 24.30 -30.67
C LYS A 155 -43.15 24.26 -32.12
N ILE A 156 -42.34 23.72 -33.02
CA ILE A 156 -42.72 23.47 -34.42
C ILE A 156 -43.86 22.48 -34.49
N GLN A 157 -43.80 21.37 -33.74
CA GLN A 157 -44.86 20.38 -33.69
C GLN A 157 -46.16 20.97 -33.12
N GLU A 158 -46.08 21.80 -32.08
CA GLU A 158 -47.22 22.51 -31.49
C GLU A 158 -47.85 23.48 -32.49
N LEU A 159 -47.05 24.28 -33.18
CA LEU A 159 -47.51 25.19 -34.23
C LEU A 159 -48.09 24.46 -35.44
N GLN A 160 -47.56 23.29 -35.80
CA GLN A 160 -48.12 22.43 -36.86
C GLN A 160 -49.41 21.73 -36.43
N SER A 161 -49.60 21.49 -35.12
CA SER A 161 -50.81 20.89 -34.56
C SER A 161 -51.92 21.89 -34.24
N GLN A 162 -51.64 23.19 -34.28
CA GLN A 162 -52.68 24.21 -34.22
C GLN A 162 -53.47 24.21 -35.54
N PRO A 163 -54.81 24.13 -35.50
CA PRO A 163 -55.62 24.22 -36.70
C PRO A 163 -55.48 25.64 -37.27
N LEU A 164 -55.05 25.73 -38.53
CA LEU A 164 -55.00 26.98 -39.30
C LEU A 164 -56.36 27.71 -39.17
N PRO A 165 -56.40 28.97 -38.69
CA PRO A 165 -57.53 29.83 -38.95
C PRO A 165 -57.54 30.15 -40.44
N SER A 166 -58.65 29.81 -41.08
CA SER A 166 -59.06 30.24 -42.40
C SER A 166 -58.71 31.71 -42.66
N GLU A 167 -57.70 31.97 -43.50
CA GLU A 167 -57.62 33.21 -44.28
C GLU A 167 -58.04 32.92 -45.72
N ALA A 168 -59.14 33.56 -46.13
CA ALA A 168 -59.46 33.84 -47.53
C ALA A 168 -59.75 35.35 -47.61
N PRO A 169 -59.69 36.03 -48.78
CA PRO A 169 -59.34 35.55 -50.12
C PRO A 169 -58.30 36.45 -50.84
N SER A 170 -57.63 35.95 -51.89
CA SER A 170 -57.33 36.71 -53.13
C SER A 170 -56.57 35.83 -54.12
N THR A 171 -56.94 35.99 -55.40
CA THR A 171 -56.20 35.60 -56.62
C THR A 171 -56.54 34.22 -57.21
N MET A 172 -57.58 34.25 -58.06
CA MET A 172 -57.64 33.63 -59.39
C MET A 172 -57.45 32.10 -59.49
N GLY A 173 -58.55 31.37 -59.68
CA GLY A 173 -58.46 29.96 -60.07
C GLY A 173 -59.78 29.19 -60.12
N SER A 174 -60.51 29.35 -61.22
CA SER A 174 -61.40 28.36 -61.84
C SER A 174 -62.72 27.97 -61.17
N MET A 175 -63.79 28.25 -61.94
CA MET A 175 -65.11 27.62 -61.88
C MET A 175 -65.05 26.09 -61.83
N ILE A 176 -66.16 25.50 -61.35
CA ILE A 176 -66.58 24.07 -61.23
C ILE A 176 -66.73 23.77 -59.71
N SER A 177 -67.89 23.54 -59.11
CA SER A 177 -69.18 23.08 -59.59
C SER A 177 -70.25 23.49 -58.56
N LEU A 178 -71.34 24.13 -59.01
CA LEU A 178 -72.56 24.22 -58.21
C LEU A 178 -73.23 22.83 -58.17
N ARG A 179 -73.90 22.55 -57.04
CA ARG A 179 -75.11 21.70 -56.90
C ARG A 179 -74.89 20.23 -56.47
N SER A 180 -75.02 19.99 -55.16
CA SER A 180 -75.91 18.94 -54.60
C SER A 180 -76.01 19.19 -53.08
N GLN A 181 -77.04 19.88 -52.58
CA GLN A 181 -78.30 19.31 -52.10
C GLN A 181 -78.18 18.35 -50.89
N VAL A 182 -78.93 18.74 -49.85
CA VAL A 182 -79.63 17.96 -48.79
C VAL A 182 -78.85 17.43 -47.58
N SER A 183 -79.10 18.12 -46.45
CA SER A 183 -79.44 17.60 -45.11
C SER A 183 -78.56 16.52 -44.45
N ASP A 184 -77.95 16.86 -43.30
CA ASP A 184 -78.30 16.20 -42.04
C ASP A 184 -77.88 17.04 -40.82
N SER A 185 -78.70 16.89 -39.79
CA SER A 185 -78.70 17.40 -38.43
C SER A 185 -77.34 17.42 -37.72
N GLN A 186 -76.99 18.52 -37.04
CA GLN A 186 -76.60 18.56 -35.61
C GLN A 186 -75.88 19.88 -35.25
N SER A 187 -76.54 20.65 -34.39
CA SER A 187 -75.89 21.41 -33.32
C SER A 187 -74.86 20.52 -32.62
N GLU A 188 -73.66 21.03 -32.35
CA GLU A 188 -72.84 20.80 -31.13
C GLU A 188 -71.33 21.08 -31.41
N ASN A 189 -70.76 22.03 -30.64
CA ASN A 189 -69.38 22.00 -30.09
C ASN A 189 -68.11 22.53 -30.81
N PRO A 190 -68.04 23.81 -31.25
CA PRO A 190 -66.78 24.56 -31.20
C PRO A 190 -66.44 25.03 -29.77
N SER A 191 -67.46 25.31 -28.94
CA SER A 191 -67.30 25.77 -27.56
C SER A 191 -66.70 24.72 -26.62
N ALA A 192 -66.97 23.42 -26.82
CA ALA A 192 -66.39 22.37 -25.98
C ALA A 192 -64.88 22.17 -26.20
N ALA A 193 -64.39 22.36 -27.43
CA ALA A 193 -62.96 22.30 -27.73
C ALA A 193 -62.20 23.48 -27.09
N ASP A 194 -62.77 24.69 -27.19
CA ASP A 194 -62.22 25.88 -26.54
C ASP A 194 -62.31 25.80 -25.01
N MET A 195 -63.42 25.29 -24.46
CA MET A 195 -63.53 25.02 -23.02
C MET A 195 -62.49 23.99 -22.56
N LYS A 196 -62.23 22.92 -23.34
CA LYS A 196 -61.21 21.93 -23.01
C LYS A 196 -59.80 22.51 -23.09
N ALA A 197 -59.49 23.31 -24.11
CA ALA A 197 -58.21 23.98 -24.25
C ALA A 197 -57.96 24.99 -23.12
N LEU A 198 -58.99 25.74 -22.71
CA LEU A 198 -58.94 26.62 -21.55
C LEU A 198 -58.77 25.84 -20.25
N GLN A 199 -59.42 24.69 -20.10
CA GLN A 199 -59.30 23.83 -18.93
C GLN A 199 -57.91 23.18 -18.83
N ASP A 200 -57.31 22.77 -19.95
CA ASP A 200 -55.96 22.24 -19.98
C ASP A 200 -54.91 23.34 -19.73
N ARG A 201 -55.16 24.56 -20.24
CA ARG A 201 -54.33 25.75 -19.94
C ARG A 201 -54.42 26.16 -18.48
N LEU A 202 -55.60 26.05 -17.87
CA LEU A 202 -55.81 26.25 -16.43
C LEU A 202 -55.03 25.22 -15.62
N LYS A 203 -55.15 23.93 -15.94
CA LYS A 203 -54.38 22.85 -15.28
C LYS A 203 -52.88 23.04 -15.42
N GLN A 204 -52.40 23.46 -16.58
CA GLN A 204 -50.97 23.75 -16.79
C GLN A 204 -50.51 24.95 -15.95
N ALA A 205 -51.34 25.99 -15.82
CA ALA A 205 -51.04 27.13 -14.96
C ALA A 205 -51.05 26.73 -13.47
N GLU A 206 -52.03 25.92 -13.04
CA GLU A 206 -52.11 25.36 -11.69
C GLU A 206 -50.87 24.52 -11.35
N ALA A 207 -50.43 23.65 -12.26
CA ALA A 207 -49.20 22.87 -12.10
C ALA A 207 -47.96 23.77 -11.95
N LYS A 208 -47.83 24.81 -12.78
CA LYS A 208 -46.74 25.79 -12.65
C LYS A 208 -46.79 26.54 -11.32
N VAL A 209 -47.98 26.91 -10.84
CA VAL A 209 -48.14 27.55 -9.52
C VAL A 209 -47.69 26.61 -8.40
N THR A 210 -48.03 25.32 -8.49
CA THR A 210 -47.54 24.34 -7.50
C THR A 210 -46.03 24.16 -7.56
N ASP A 211 -45.43 24.14 -8.75
CA ASP A 211 -43.97 24.03 -8.91
C ASP A 211 -43.24 25.27 -8.36
N PHE A 212 -43.71 26.47 -8.67
CA PHE A 212 -43.15 27.71 -8.11
C PHE A 212 -43.32 27.76 -6.59
N ARG A 213 -44.45 27.30 -6.05
CA ARG A 213 -44.64 27.19 -4.60
C ARG A 213 -43.60 26.26 -3.97
N ASN A 214 -43.36 25.10 -4.58
CA ASN A 214 -42.37 24.15 -4.10
C ASN A 214 -40.94 24.71 -4.19
N GLN A 215 -40.61 25.41 -5.27
CA GLN A 215 -39.33 26.08 -5.43
C GLN A 215 -39.13 27.16 -4.35
N CYS A 216 -40.14 28.00 -4.10
CA CYS A 216 -40.10 28.98 -3.02
C CYS A 216 -39.90 28.35 -1.63
N LEU A 217 -40.50 27.18 -1.38
CA LEU A 217 -40.29 26.43 -0.13
C LEU A 217 -38.85 25.88 -0.04
N SER A 218 -38.30 25.33 -1.13
CA SER A 218 -36.91 24.85 -1.20
C SER A 218 -35.93 25.99 -0.94
N LEU A 219 -36.07 27.11 -1.65
CA LEU A 219 -35.22 28.29 -1.47
C LEU A 219 -35.29 28.84 -0.05
N ARG A 220 -36.48 28.82 0.57
CA ARG A 220 -36.64 29.23 1.98
C ARG A 220 -35.94 28.27 2.94
N GLN A 221 -35.92 26.98 2.65
CA GLN A 221 -35.19 25.99 3.44
C GLN A 221 -33.68 26.13 3.26
N GLU A 222 -33.20 26.31 2.03
CA GLU A 222 -31.78 26.58 1.73
C GLU A 222 -31.30 27.85 2.45
N LEU A 223 -32.12 28.91 2.44
CA LEU A 223 -31.81 30.16 3.15
C LEU A 223 -31.70 29.92 4.68
N LYS A 224 -32.57 29.10 5.28
CA LYS A 224 -32.45 28.71 6.69
C LYS A 224 -31.16 27.93 6.96
N VAL A 225 -30.79 27.00 6.08
CA VAL A 225 -29.54 26.23 6.21
C VAL A 225 -28.32 27.15 6.09
N ALA A 226 -28.31 28.04 5.09
CA ALA A 226 -27.25 29.03 4.92
C ALA A 226 -27.10 29.92 6.16
N ASN A 227 -28.21 30.42 6.72
CA ASN A 227 -28.19 31.18 7.96
C ASN A 227 -27.63 30.35 9.13
N LYS A 228 -27.99 29.07 9.25
CA LYS A 228 -27.45 28.20 10.30
C LYS A 228 -25.94 27.97 10.17
N VAL A 229 -25.45 27.75 8.95
CA VAL A 229 -24.01 27.61 8.67
C VAL A 229 -23.28 28.91 9.00
N LEU A 230 -23.80 30.04 8.56
CA LEU A 230 -23.23 31.35 8.90
C LEU A 230 -23.21 31.57 10.42
N SER A 231 -24.28 31.24 11.14
CA SER A 231 -24.28 31.31 12.61
C SER A 231 -23.22 30.41 13.26
N GLN A 232 -22.93 29.23 12.70
CA GLN A 232 -21.86 28.35 13.21
C GLN A 232 -20.45 28.93 12.97
N GLU A 233 -20.25 29.64 11.86
CA GLU A 233 -19.00 30.32 11.53
C GLU A 233 -18.79 31.62 12.32
N ILE A 234 -19.89 32.31 12.64
CA ILE A 234 -19.90 33.57 13.39
C ILE A 234 -19.86 33.30 14.92
N GLY A 235 -20.27 32.11 15.35
CA GLY A 235 -20.33 31.68 16.75
C GLY A 235 -21.75 31.77 17.33
N GLU A 236 -22.09 30.85 18.23
CA GLU A 236 -23.47 30.62 18.71
C GLU A 236 -24.17 31.82 19.39
N ASN A 237 -23.45 32.90 19.70
CA ASN A 237 -23.96 34.03 20.48
C ASN A 237 -24.11 35.34 19.68
N VAL A 238 -24.01 35.30 18.34
CA VAL A 238 -24.03 36.52 17.52
C VAL A 238 -25.27 36.56 16.63
N ASN A 239 -26.17 37.49 16.94
CA ASN A 239 -27.37 37.73 16.14
C ASN A 239 -27.00 38.47 14.85
N MET A 240 -27.31 37.87 13.69
CA MET A 240 -27.02 38.47 12.38
C MET A 240 -27.75 39.81 12.17
N GLN A 241 -28.94 39.99 12.75
CA GLN A 241 -29.61 41.30 12.77
C GLN A 241 -28.87 42.34 13.62
N SER A 242 -28.14 41.94 14.67
CA SER A 242 -27.34 42.85 15.51
C SER A 242 -26.05 43.28 14.81
N LEU A 243 -25.41 42.40 14.02
CA LEU A 243 -24.25 42.74 13.18
C LEU A 243 -24.58 43.76 12.07
N LEU A 244 -25.82 43.77 11.58
CA LEU A 244 -26.27 44.74 10.57
C LEU A 244 -26.47 46.15 11.14
N ASN A 245 -26.73 46.27 12.45
CA ASN A 245 -27.11 47.53 13.09
C ASN A 245 -26.01 48.15 13.96
N GLU A 246 -25.03 47.37 14.40
CA GLU A 246 -23.88 47.88 15.14
C GLU A 246 -22.67 47.99 14.22
N THR A 247 -21.97 49.13 14.23
CA THR A 247 -20.58 49.28 13.76
C THR A 247 -19.68 48.46 14.68
N SER A 248 -19.85 47.15 14.65
CA SER A 248 -19.34 46.24 15.64
C SER A 248 -17.89 45.93 15.32
N ASN A 249 -17.02 46.04 16.33
CA ASN A 249 -15.64 45.55 16.34
C ASN A 249 -15.59 44.01 16.28
N TRP A 250 -16.59 43.39 15.66
CA TRP A 250 -16.78 41.96 15.66
C TRP A 250 -15.73 41.31 14.77
N ARG A 251 -14.86 40.52 15.38
CA ARG A 251 -13.89 39.67 14.69
C ARG A 251 -14.48 38.27 14.59
N GLY A 252 -14.62 37.77 13.37
CA GLY A 252 -15.15 36.42 13.14
C GLY A 252 -14.26 35.32 13.72
N ARG A 253 -14.82 34.11 13.89
CA ARG A 253 -14.09 32.95 14.42
C ARG A 253 -12.81 32.69 13.66
N ALA A 254 -12.84 32.78 12.33
CA ALA A 254 -11.64 32.66 11.50
C ALA A 254 -10.58 33.71 11.85
N GLN A 255 -10.98 34.97 12.05
CA GLN A 255 -10.07 36.05 12.43
C GLN A 255 -9.55 35.90 13.87
N GLN A 256 -10.38 35.39 14.78
CA GLN A 256 -9.98 35.06 16.15
C GLN A 256 -9.00 33.89 16.17
N ILE A 257 -9.21 32.86 15.34
CA ILE A 257 -8.30 31.74 15.15
C ILE A 257 -6.96 32.25 14.60
N ILE A 258 -6.96 33.10 13.58
CA ILE A 258 -5.72 33.68 13.03
C ILE A 258 -4.98 34.48 14.11
N ALA A 259 -5.69 35.32 14.88
CA ALA A 259 -5.07 36.09 15.96
C ALA A 259 -4.50 35.18 17.07
N LEU A 260 -5.19 34.09 17.41
CA LEU A 260 -4.70 33.10 18.36
C LEU A 260 -3.51 32.30 17.82
N GLN A 261 -3.53 31.92 16.54
CA GLN A 261 -2.41 31.25 15.87
C GLN A 261 -1.17 32.14 15.86
N GLN A 262 -1.32 33.41 15.46
CA GLN A 262 -0.24 34.40 15.52
C GLN A 262 0.32 34.54 16.93
N LYS A 263 -0.55 34.64 17.95
CA LYS A 263 -0.11 34.73 19.35
C LYS A 263 0.57 33.45 19.84
N VAL A 264 0.12 32.29 19.40
CA VAL A 264 0.77 31.00 19.70
C VAL A 264 2.15 30.94 19.04
N ASP A 265 2.28 31.40 17.80
CA ASP A 265 3.56 31.41 17.11
C ASP A 265 4.52 32.45 17.71
N GLU A 266 4.04 33.63 18.11
CA GLU A 266 4.80 34.59 18.91
C GLU A 266 5.27 33.97 20.24
N LEU A 267 4.39 33.29 20.96
CA LEU A 267 4.73 32.63 22.22
C LEU A 267 5.71 31.47 22.03
N LYS A 268 5.62 30.72 20.93
CA LYS A 268 6.59 29.68 20.58
C LYS A 268 7.96 30.29 20.29
N VAL A 269 8.01 31.35 19.48
CA VAL A 269 9.26 32.09 19.20
C VAL A 269 9.84 32.66 20.49
N GLN A 270 9.01 33.19 21.38
CA GLN A 270 9.43 33.65 22.71
C GLN A 270 9.98 32.49 23.56
N LEU A 271 9.37 31.31 23.52
CA LEU A 271 9.86 30.12 24.22
C LEU A 271 11.20 29.63 23.66
N GLU A 272 11.33 29.57 22.33
CA GLU A 272 12.57 29.19 21.64
C GLU A 272 13.71 30.18 21.95
N SER A 273 13.39 31.48 21.97
CA SER A 273 14.35 32.51 22.38
C SER A 273 14.70 32.44 23.88
N GLN A 274 13.78 31.96 24.73
CA GLN A 274 14.06 31.71 26.15
C GLN A 274 14.91 30.46 26.36
N THR A 275 14.79 29.43 25.51
CA THR A 275 15.61 28.23 25.58
C THR A 275 17.02 28.45 25.05
N ASP A 276 17.20 29.31 24.05
CA ASP A 276 18.54 29.68 23.53
C ASP A 276 19.26 30.71 24.43
N GLY A 277 18.56 31.36 25.36
CA GLY A 277 19.13 32.31 26.33
C GLY A 277 19.57 31.70 27.67
N MET A 278 19.36 30.40 27.90
CA MET A 278 19.56 29.76 29.21
C MET A 278 20.92 29.04 29.33
N ASP A 279 22.01 29.68 28.90
CA ASP A 279 23.39 29.34 29.31
C ASP A 279 24.06 30.46 30.14
N SER A 280 23.30 31.46 30.59
CA SER A 280 23.81 32.45 31.53
C SER A 280 22.70 33.08 32.36
N THR A 281 22.91 33.03 33.68
CA THR A 281 22.23 33.84 34.70
C THR A 281 20.98 33.23 35.34
N MET A 282 21.24 32.46 36.40
CA MET A 282 20.30 31.99 37.42
C MET A 282 19.41 33.10 38.00
N GLY A 283 18.09 32.90 37.98
CA GLY A 283 17.09 33.72 38.69
C GLY A 283 16.09 32.85 39.49
N PRO A 284 15.73 33.22 40.73
CA PRO A 284 15.05 32.33 41.68
C PRO A 284 13.52 32.35 41.50
N ASN A 285 12.96 31.59 40.56
CA ASN A 285 11.50 31.35 40.56
C ASN A 285 11.02 29.97 40.03
N GLU A 286 11.91 28.99 39.88
CA GLU A 286 11.57 27.69 39.25
C GLU A 286 11.14 26.57 40.22
N LYS A 287 10.95 26.84 41.51
CA LYS A 287 10.66 25.76 42.49
C LYS A 287 9.27 25.10 42.30
N GLY A 288 8.33 25.79 41.65
CA GLY A 288 6.96 25.28 41.41
C GLY A 288 6.84 24.32 40.23
N LYS A 289 7.39 24.69 39.06
CA LYS A 289 7.30 23.87 37.83
C LYS A 289 8.12 22.58 37.95
N ASN A 290 9.30 22.65 38.55
CA ASN A 290 10.18 21.50 38.75
C ASN A 290 9.56 20.45 39.70
N ARG A 291 8.69 20.87 40.64
CA ARG A 291 8.00 19.96 41.57
C ARG A 291 6.89 19.16 40.89
N GLN A 292 6.17 19.77 39.96
CA GLN A 292 5.06 19.14 39.25
C GLN A 292 5.59 18.20 38.15
N GLU A 293 6.64 18.62 37.44
CA GLU A 293 7.34 17.77 36.47
C GLU A 293 7.98 16.55 37.12
N LYS A 294 8.60 16.71 38.30
CA LYS A 294 9.16 15.59 39.07
C LYS A 294 8.08 14.59 39.50
N ARG A 295 6.89 15.06 39.92
CA ARG A 295 5.74 14.18 40.22
C ARG A 295 5.25 13.42 39.00
N TYR A 296 5.13 14.06 37.84
CA TYR A 296 4.73 13.36 36.61
C TYR A 296 5.77 12.32 36.17
N ARG A 297 7.07 12.60 36.30
CA ARG A 297 8.12 11.61 36.02
C ARG A 297 8.10 10.43 37.00
N GLU A 298 7.87 10.70 38.28
CA GLU A 298 7.75 9.65 39.31
C GLU A 298 6.51 8.77 39.07
N GLU A 299 5.40 9.37 38.66
CA GLU A 299 4.17 8.65 38.31
C GLU A 299 4.34 7.78 37.05
N LEU A 300 5.04 8.29 36.02
CA LEU A 300 5.36 7.51 34.83
C LEU A 300 6.21 6.28 35.18
N LYS A 301 7.21 6.45 36.06
CA LYS A 301 8.03 5.35 36.58
C LYS A 301 7.26 4.37 37.48
N ARG A 302 6.16 4.80 38.09
CA ARG A 302 5.27 3.94 38.87
C ARG A 302 4.44 3.08 37.92
N LEU A 303 3.79 3.69 36.94
CA LEU A 303 3.00 2.99 35.93
C LEU A 303 3.83 2.00 35.10
N ASP A 304 5.07 2.34 34.74
CA ASP A 304 5.97 1.42 34.04
C ASP A 304 6.38 0.22 34.90
N ARG A 305 6.57 0.41 36.22
CA ARG A 305 6.82 -0.69 37.16
C ARG A 305 5.60 -1.57 37.33
N GLU A 306 4.42 -0.99 37.54
CA GLU A 306 3.16 -1.72 37.65
C GLU A 306 2.85 -2.51 36.38
N ARG A 307 3.10 -1.93 35.19
CA ARG A 307 2.96 -2.64 33.91
C ARG A 307 3.92 -3.83 33.82
N LYS A 308 5.17 -3.65 34.27
CA LYS A 308 6.19 -4.71 34.25
C LYS A 308 5.87 -5.83 35.26
N GLU A 309 5.46 -5.48 36.47
CA GLU A 309 5.02 -6.41 37.51
C GLU A 309 3.78 -7.19 37.07
N ALA A 310 2.80 -6.53 36.42
CA ALA A 310 1.63 -7.21 35.88
C ALA A 310 1.99 -8.20 34.76
N GLN A 311 2.96 -7.86 33.90
CA GLN A 311 3.48 -8.78 32.87
C GLN A 311 4.22 -9.97 33.49
N GLU A 312 5.01 -9.73 34.54
CA GLU A 312 5.73 -10.77 35.27
C GLU A 312 4.76 -11.74 35.97
N LEU A 313 3.72 -11.24 36.64
CA LEU A 313 2.66 -12.07 37.24
C LEU A 313 1.93 -12.92 36.19
N ILE A 314 1.64 -12.36 35.01
CA ILE A 314 1.02 -13.13 33.92
C ILE A 314 1.97 -14.24 33.43
N SER A 315 3.28 -13.96 33.36
CA SER A 315 4.30 -14.97 33.00
C SER A 315 4.40 -16.06 34.07
N GLU A 316 4.44 -15.70 35.36
CA GLU A 316 4.51 -16.68 36.46
C GLU A 316 3.26 -17.58 36.51
N VAL A 317 2.07 -17.01 36.27
CA VAL A 317 0.82 -17.78 36.17
C VAL A 317 0.85 -18.71 34.96
N PHE A 318 1.37 -18.24 33.82
CA PHE A 318 1.54 -19.06 32.63
C PHE A 318 2.50 -20.24 32.87
N ASP A 319 3.65 -19.98 33.47
CA ASP A 319 4.66 -20.99 33.79
C ASP A 319 4.15 -21.99 34.83
N SER A 320 3.44 -21.53 35.86
CA SER A 320 2.80 -22.40 36.87
C SER A 320 1.73 -23.30 36.25
N ASN A 321 0.87 -22.76 35.40
CA ASN A 321 -0.14 -23.55 34.70
C ASN A 321 0.50 -24.57 33.76
N ASN A 322 1.56 -24.18 33.06
CA ASN A 322 2.28 -25.09 32.17
C ASN A 322 2.97 -26.22 32.95
N ALA A 323 3.56 -25.93 34.11
CA ALA A 323 4.14 -26.94 35.00
C ALA A 323 3.08 -27.93 35.53
N VAL A 324 1.89 -27.45 35.90
CA VAL A 324 0.77 -28.31 36.32
C VAL A 324 0.30 -29.21 35.18
N ILE A 325 0.21 -28.69 33.96
CA ILE A 325 -0.15 -29.48 32.76
C ILE A 325 0.90 -30.57 32.51
N VAL A 326 2.19 -30.21 32.52
CA VAL A 326 3.29 -31.16 32.34
C VAL A 326 3.27 -32.24 33.42
N SER A 327 3.05 -31.88 34.69
CA SER A 327 2.94 -32.85 35.78
C SER A 327 1.75 -33.79 35.58
N LYS A 328 0.58 -33.30 35.15
CA LYS A 328 -0.58 -34.14 34.86
C LYS A 328 -0.33 -35.11 33.71
N ILE A 329 0.31 -34.63 32.64
CA ILE A 329 0.71 -35.45 31.49
C ILE A 329 1.69 -36.53 31.95
N GLN A 330 2.69 -36.18 32.76
CA GLN A 330 3.70 -37.11 33.25
C GLN A 330 3.10 -38.16 34.19
N SER A 331 2.17 -37.79 35.06
CA SER A 331 1.41 -38.74 35.89
C SER A 331 0.53 -39.67 35.04
N SER A 332 -0.16 -39.14 34.02
CA SER A 332 -0.92 -39.94 33.06
C SER A 332 -0.03 -40.95 32.33
N LEU A 333 1.13 -40.51 31.84
CA LEU A 333 2.15 -41.38 31.21
C LEU A 333 2.67 -42.44 32.17
N PHE A 334 2.88 -42.10 33.45
CA PHE A 334 3.32 -43.06 34.46
C PHE A 334 2.26 -44.14 34.72
N VAL A 335 0.98 -43.78 34.80
CA VAL A 335 -0.13 -44.74 34.95
C VAL A 335 -0.23 -45.65 33.72
N ILE A 336 -0.13 -45.10 32.51
CA ILE A 336 -0.12 -45.87 31.26
C ILE A 336 1.08 -46.82 31.22
N PHE A 337 2.27 -46.36 31.62
CA PHE A 337 3.48 -47.17 31.66
C PHE A 337 3.40 -48.30 32.70
N ALA A 338 2.83 -48.02 33.87
CA ALA A 338 2.59 -49.03 34.92
C ALA A 338 1.57 -50.08 34.44
N PHE A 339 0.49 -49.64 33.79
CA PHE A 339 -0.52 -50.52 33.20
C PHE A 339 0.07 -51.41 32.10
N MET A 340 0.84 -50.83 31.18
CA MET A 340 1.56 -51.57 30.13
C MET A 340 2.56 -52.57 30.72
N SER A 341 3.29 -52.20 31.78
CA SER A 341 4.22 -53.10 32.47
C SER A 341 3.50 -54.26 33.15
N HIS A 342 2.31 -54.03 33.71
CA HIS A 342 1.46 -55.09 34.28
C HIS A 342 0.92 -56.02 33.18
N LEU A 343 0.48 -55.47 32.05
CA LEU A 343 -0.02 -56.23 30.90
C LEU A 343 1.07 -57.11 30.28
N PHE A 344 2.30 -56.60 30.19
CA PHE A 344 3.44 -57.32 29.61
C PHE A 344 4.06 -58.31 30.63
N GLY A 345 4.08 -57.96 31.91
CA GLY A 345 4.53 -58.83 33.01
C GLY A 345 3.61 -60.03 33.25
N ALA A 346 2.30 -59.87 33.05
CA ALA A 346 1.33 -60.97 33.16
C ALA A 346 1.45 -62.01 32.03
N LYS A 347 2.13 -61.68 30.92
CA LYS A 347 2.26 -62.58 29.76
C LYS A 347 3.43 -63.57 29.86
N GLN A 348 4.29 -63.45 30.87
CA GLN A 348 5.43 -64.37 31.10
C GLN A 348 5.23 -65.38 32.24
N ALA A 349 4.13 -65.30 33.02
CA ALA A 349 3.85 -66.24 34.09
C ALA A 349 2.44 -66.85 33.93
N GLY A 350 2.36 -68.05 33.33
CA GLY A 350 1.17 -68.91 33.47
C GLY A 350 0.69 -69.58 32.18
N GLY A 351 1.19 -70.80 31.93
CA GLY A 351 0.50 -71.77 31.08
C GLY A 351 -0.67 -72.45 31.82
N LEU A 352 -1.62 -72.98 31.03
CA LEU A 352 -2.71 -73.90 31.40
C LEU A 352 -3.85 -73.36 32.30
N ARG A 353 -5.01 -73.05 31.71
CA ARG A 353 -6.22 -73.92 31.63
C ARG A 353 -7.44 -73.06 31.29
N ARG A 354 -8.22 -73.54 30.32
CA ARG A 354 -9.60 -73.09 30.07
C ARG A 354 -10.48 -73.48 31.27
N LYS A 355 -11.28 -72.53 31.79
CA LYS A 355 -12.60 -72.72 32.43
C LYS A 355 -13.24 -71.35 32.77
N ASP A 356 -14.29 -71.02 32.02
CA ASP A 356 -15.62 -70.54 32.44
C ASP A 356 -15.81 -69.24 33.27
N LEU A 357 -16.50 -68.27 32.61
CA LEU A 357 -17.33 -67.11 33.05
C LEU A 357 -16.67 -65.76 33.47
N PRO A 358 -17.33 -64.59 33.25
CA PRO A 358 -18.39 -64.22 32.31
C PRO A 358 -17.95 -63.11 31.30
N LYS A 359 -18.72 -62.99 30.21
CA LYS A 359 -18.58 -61.91 29.21
C LYS A 359 -19.13 -60.60 29.79
N GLU A 360 -18.26 -59.64 30.08
CA GLU A 360 -18.62 -58.22 30.12
C GLU A 360 -18.02 -57.53 28.88
N SER A 361 -18.94 -57.12 28.00
CA SER A 361 -18.86 -56.05 26.99
C SER A 361 -17.59 -55.86 26.13
N GLU A 362 -17.45 -56.66 25.06
CA GLU A 362 -16.69 -56.27 23.84
C GLU A 362 -17.26 -54.98 23.16
N HIS A 363 -18.41 -54.47 23.64
CA HIS A 363 -19.00 -53.20 23.21
C HIS A 363 -18.42 -51.96 23.89
N GLU A 364 -17.76 -52.08 25.05
CA GLU A 364 -17.25 -50.93 25.81
C GLU A 364 -15.86 -50.50 25.33
N GLU A 365 -14.95 -51.45 25.07
CA GLU A 365 -13.62 -51.17 24.47
C GLU A 365 -13.72 -50.62 23.04
N ALA A 366 -14.71 -51.07 22.25
CA ALA A 366 -14.94 -50.55 20.91
C ALA A 366 -15.52 -49.13 20.95
N ALA A 367 -16.41 -48.83 21.91
CA ALA A 367 -16.96 -47.50 22.10
C ALA A 367 -15.90 -46.49 22.57
N ASP A 368 -15.05 -46.87 23.52
CA ASP A 368 -13.93 -46.03 24.00
C ASP A 368 -12.88 -45.77 22.91
N SER A 369 -12.63 -46.74 22.02
CA SER A 369 -11.73 -46.55 20.88
C SER A 369 -12.31 -45.56 19.86
N ILE A 370 -13.61 -45.65 19.57
CA ILE A 370 -14.30 -44.73 18.66
C ILE A 370 -14.31 -43.31 19.25
N GLU A 371 -14.60 -43.15 20.55
CA GLU A 371 -14.60 -41.85 21.22
C GLU A 371 -13.21 -41.21 21.24
N LYS A 372 -12.15 -42.02 21.40
CA LYS A 372 -10.76 -41.57 21.31
C LYS A 372 -10.37 -41.10 19.90
N ASP A 373 -10.77 -41.81 18.86
CA ASP A 373 -10.49 -41.43 17.47
C ASP A 373 -11.28 -40.16 17.07
N GLU A 374 -12.50 -40.00 17.56
CA GLU A 374 -13.27 -38.76 17.42
C GLU A 374 -12.60 -37.57 18.13
N LEU A 375 -12.07 -37.79 19.34
CA LEU A 375 -11.33 -36.77 20.08
C LEU A 375 -10.02 -36.38 19.38
N LEU A 376 -9.30 -37.35 18.81
CA LEU A 376 -8.09 -37.10 18.02
C LEU A 376 -8.40 -36.26 16.77
N THR A 377 -9.47 -36.61 16.06
CA THR A 377 -9.91 -35.84 14.88
C THR A 377 -10.30 -34.41 15.25
N LYS A 378 -11.01 -34.21 16.37
CA LYS A 378 -11.35 -32.88 16.89
C LYS A 378 -10.10 -32.08 17.27
N LEU A 379 -9.10 -32.73 17.87
CA LEU A 379 -7.83 -32.09 18.23
C LEU A 379 -7.05 -31.65 16.98
N GLU A 380 -7.03 -32.48 15.94
CA GLU A 380 -6.35 -32.18 14.68
C GLU A 380 -7.00 -31.01 13.94
N ILE A 381 -8.35 -30.97 13.90
CA ILE A 381 -9.09 -29.83 13.35
C ILE A 381 -8.78 -28.54 14.13
N GLN A 382 -8.74 -28.60 15.47
CA GLN A 382 -8.41 -27.43 16.30
C GLN A 382 -6.96 -26.96 16.09
N LEU A 383 -6.02 -27.89 15.89
CA LEU A 383 -4.64 -27.57 15.58
C LEU A 383 -4.52 -26.84 14.24
N ASP A 384 -5.23 -27.32 13.21
CA ASP A 384 -5.28 -26.69 11.90
C ASP A 384 -5.94 -25.30 11.96
N GLU A 385 -7.00 -25.14 12.73
CA GLU A 385 -7.65 -23.85 12.97
C GLU A 385 -6.68 -22.86 13.64
N ILE A 386 -5.97 -23.28 14.70
CA ILE A 386 -4.97 -22.45 15.38
C ILE A 386 -3.85 -22.05 14.40
N ASN A 387 -3.39 -22.98 13.56
CA ASN A 387 -2.36 -22.70 12.56
C ASN A 387 -2.85 -21.71 11.49
N ALA A 388 -4.10 -21.87 11.03
CA ALA A 388 -4.72 -20.95 10.08
C ALA A 388 -4.90 -19.54 10.69
N LEU A 389 -5.37 -19.46 11.95
CA LEU A 389 -5.51 -18.20 12.68
C LEU A 389 -4.16 -17.51 12.89
N LYS A 390 -3.12 -18.26 13.24
CA LYS A 390 -1.76 -17.74 13.38
C LYS A 390 -1.23 -17.20 12.05
N ALA A 391 -1.45 -17.91 10.95
CA ALA A 391 -1.07 -17.45 9.62
C ALA A 391 -1.85 -16.19 9.19
N ALA A 392 -3.15 -16.13 9.47
CA ALA A 392 -3.98 -14.96 9.21
C ALA A 392 -3.52 -13.75 10.02
N LEU A 393 -3.25 -13.93 11.31
CA LEU A 393 -2.74 -12.86 12.18
C LEU A 393 -1.39 -12.34 11.68
N GLN A 394 -0.49 -13.23 11.28
CA GLN A 394 0.82 -12.84 10.76
C GLN A 394 0.72 -12.11 9.41
N ARG A 395 -0.25 -12.46 8.55
CA ARG A 395 -0.55 -11.71 7.33
C ARG A 395 -1.09 -10.32 7.65
N THR A 396 -1.99 -10.20 8.63
CA THR A 396 -2.52 -8.90 9.06
C THR A 396 -1.44 -8.00 9.64
N ILE A 397 -0.54 -8.54 10.48
CA ILE A 397 0.59 -7.77 11.03
C ILE A 397 1.48 -7.26 9.88
N LYS A 398 1.86 -8.13 8.94
CA LYS A 398 2.68 -7.72 7.78
C LYS A 398 1.99 -6.64 6.93
N ALA A 399 0.70 -6.80 6.65
CA ALA A 399 -0.06 -5.80 5.92
C ALA A 399 -0.09 -4.45 6.66
N LYS A 400 -0.27 -4.46 7.98
CA LYS A 400 -0.21 -3.25 8.81
C LYS A 400 1.18 -2.62 8.85
N ASP A 401 2.24 -3.42 8.90
CA ASP A 401 3.62 -2.91 8.83
C ASP A 401 3.92 -2.28 7.46
N GLU A 402 3.40 -2.84 6.38
CA GLU A 402 3.49 -2.28 5.03
C GLU A 402 2.72 -0.96 4.92
N ASP A 403 1.47 -0.91 5.42
CA ASP A 403 0.68 0.32 5.50
C ASP A 403 1.46 1.41 6.28
N MET A 404 2.00 1.07 7.45
CA MET A 404 2.77 2.00 8.28
C MET A 404 4.02 2.54 7.56
N LYS A 405 4.71 1.70 6.79
CA LYS A 405 5.85 2.14 5.95
C LYS A 405 5.40 3.10 4.85
N VAL A 406 4.28 2.81 4.18
CA VAL A 406 3.73 3.71 3.16
C VAL A 406 3.32 5.05 3.77
N TYR A 407 2.65 5.04 4.93
CA TYR A 407 2.30 6.26 5.65
C TYR A 407 3.53 7.08 6.05
N SER A 408 4.55 6.43 6.62
CA SER A 408 5.82 7.09 6.97
C SER A 408 6.48 7.71 5.75
N SER A 409 6.58 6.97 4.64
CA SER A 409 7.17 7.47 3.39
C SER A 409 6.38 8.64 2.81
N THR A 410 5.05 8.59 2.87
CA THR A 410 4.18 9.67 2.36
C THR A 410 4.33 10.93 3.22
N LEU A 411 4.43 10.78 4.54
CA LEU A 411 4.71 11.90 5.45
C LEU A 411 6.07 12.53 5.16
N ASP A 412 7.11 11.72 4.95
CA ASP A 412 8.45 12.21 4.62
C ASP A 412 8.48 12.95 3.28
N GLN A 413 7.81 12.42 2.26
CA GLN A 413 7.65 13.09 0.96
C GLN A 413 6.89 14.42 1.10
N THR A 414 5.79 14.44 1.86
CA THR A 414 5.00 15.65 2.11
C THR A 414 5.84 16.70 2.83
N LYS A 415 6.64 16.28 3.82
CA LYS A 415 7.58 17.14 4.53
C LYS A 415 8.62 17.71 3.58
N GLN A 416 9.18 16.92 2.68
CA GLN A 416 10.15 17.38 1.68
C GLN A 416 9.53 18.42 0.73
N VAL A 417 8.34 18.15 0.19
CA VAL A 417 7.62 19.09 -0.69
C VAL A 417 7.34 20.40 0.05
N PHE A 418 6.90 20.33 1.30
CA PHE A 418 6.64 21.52 2.10
C PHE A 418 7.91 22.34 2.36
N LEU A 419 9.01 21.69 2.73
CA LEU A 419 10.31 22.34 2.90
C LEU A 419 10.82 22.96 1.60
N GLN A 420 10.59 22.30 0.46
CA GLN A 420 10.93 22.82 -0.85
C GLN A 420 10.10 24.07 -1.19
N ALA A 421 8.79 24.04 -0.92
CA ALA A 421 7.91 25.20 -1.11
C ALA A 421 8.34 26.38 -0.23
N LEU A 422 8.69 26.13 1.03
CA LEU A 422 9.22 27.16 1.93
C LEU A 422 10.53 27.77 1.40
N ARG A 423 11.45 26.95 0.86
CA ARG A 423 12.67 27.46 0.21
C ARG A 423 12.35 28.32 -1.00
N GLN A 424 11.45 27.87 -1.88
CA GLN A 424 11.01 28.65 -3.04
C GLN A 424 10.36 29.98 -2.66
N MET A 425 9.54 30.00 -1.61
CA MET A 425 8.96 31.24 -1.09
C MET A 425 10.03 32.19 -0.56
N LYS A 426 11.02 31.68 0.16
CA LYS A 426 12.16 32.46 0.64
C LYS A 426 13.00 33.01 -0.51
N ASP A 427 13.31 32.19 -1.51
CA ASP A 427 14.10 32.59 -2.67
C ASP A 427 13.34 33.64 -3.50
N LYS A 428 12.01 33.50 -3.65
CA LYS A 428 11.16 34.49 -4.31
C LYS A 428 11.07 35.80 -3.54
N GLN A 429 11.02 35.75 -2.20
CA GLN A 429 11.07 36.96 -1.37
C GLN A 429 12.42 37.67 -1.51
N LEU A 430 13.53 36.94 -1.59
CA LEU A 430 14.86 37.51 -1.82
C LEU A 430 14.96 38.14 -3.22
N SER A 431 14.43 37.49 -4.27
CA SER A 431 14.42 38.06 -5.62
C SER A 431 13.55 39.31 -5.74
N ASP A 432 12.39 39.34 -5.07
CA ASP A 432 11.49 40.51 -5.07
C ASP A 432 12.06 41.68 -4.25
N GLN A 433 13.02 41.42 -3.34
CA GLN A 433 13.71 42.45 -2.56
C GLN A 433 14.97 43.04 -3.26
N GLY A 434 15.32 42.57 -4.46
CA GLY A 434 16.34 43.21 -5.30
C GLY A 434 17.78 43.10 -4.76
N LEU A 435 18.13 41.95 -4.16
CA LEU A 435 19.51 41.58 -3.81
C LEU A 435 20.06 40.51 -4.76
#